data_AF-A0A7W2G0G9-F1
#
_entry.id   AF-A0A7W2G0G9-F1
#
_cell.length_a   1.000
_cell.length_b   1.000
_cell.length_c   1.000
_cell.angle_alpha   90.00
_cell.angle_beta   90.00
_cell.angle_gamma   90.00
#
_symmetry.space_group_name_H-M   'P 1'
#
loop_
_entity.id
_entity.type
_entity.pdbx_description
1 polymer ?
#
loop_
_entity_poly.entity_id
_entity_poly.type
_entity_poly.pdbx_seq_one_letter_code
_entity_poly.pdbx_strand_id
1 'polypeptide(L)'
;MKKYVLMMMLFTALVSCSKKEFAYNEKMSYLFLNCMEKVDENYERLNSGSYDGDKETELKNAKRIATYTSEMRTESKDLVPSEDAKPFHDEVLKYFDMIEKEYAPLFVSYVEATDANTKIALKAQITAKFKDLEQQATTTQDVQKVYFEKVGLTAK
;
A
#
# COMPACT_ATOMS: atom_id res chain seq x y z
N MET A 1 9.91 10.66 -4.17
CA MET A 1 11.10 11.00 -3.35
C MET A 1 10.79 11.61 -1.98
N LYS A 2 10.02 12.71 -1.84
CA LYS A 2 9.73 13.29 -0.50
C LYS A 2 8.91 12.39 0.45
N LYS A 3 8.03 11.53 -0.07
CA LYS A 3 7.13 10.67 0.74
C LYS A 3 7.87 9.56 1.52
N TYR A 4 8.91 8.98 0.91
CA TYR A 4 9.71 7.90 1.51
C TYR A 4 10.74 8.39 2.54
N VAL A 5 11.11 9.67 2.49
CA VAL A 5 12.07 10.28 3.45
C VAL A 5 11.46 10.41 4.85
N LEU A 6 10.15 10.67 4.97
CA LEU A 6 9.45 10.65 6.26
C LEU A 6 9.40 9.23 6.85
N MET A 7 9.27 8.22 5.97
CA MET A 7 9.20 6.81 6.35
C MET A 7 10.55 6.26 6.84
N MET A 8 11.66 6.71 6.24
CA MET A 8 13.01 6.35 6.69
C MET A 8 13.38 6.97 8.05
N MET A 9 12.84 8.16 8.38
CA MET A 9 13.06 8.78 9.71
C MET A 9 12.30 8.09 10.84
N LEU A 10 11.23 7.33 10.54
CA LEU A 10 10.47 6.57 11.55
C LEU A 10 11.21 5.30 12.01
N PHE A 11 12.29 4.89 11.34
CA PHE A 11 13.13 3.76 11.75
C PHE A 11 14.16 4.10 12.83
N THR A 12 14.42 5.39 13.12
CA THR A 12 15.35 5.80 14.18
C THR A 12 14.63 6.04 15.51
N ALA A 13 13.91 5.04 16.03
CA ALA A 13 13.33 5.10 17.38
C ALA A 13 14.39 4.68 18.42
N LEU A 14 14.97 5.66 19.13
CA LEU A 14 15.93 5.42 20.22
C LEU A 14 15.20 5.18 21.57
N VAL A 15 14.96 3.90 21.85
CA VAL A 15 15.05 3.18 23.13
C VAL A 15 14.49 3.83 24.43
N SER A 16 13.17 3.75 24.64
CA SER A 16 12.59 3.38 25.96
C SER A 16 11.41 2.40 25.85
N CYS A 17 11.20 1.81 24.67
CA CYS A 17 10.01 1.06 24.29
C CYS A 17 10.09 -0.44 24.65
N SER A 18 8.95 -1.11 24.72
CA SER A 18 8.91 -2.57 24.76
C SER A 18 9.43 -3.14 23.43
N LYS A 19 10.33 -4.12 23.48
CA LYS A 19 10.87 -4.79 22.27
C LYS A 19 9.77 -5.33 21.35
N LYS A 20 8.59 -5.63 21.92
CA LYS A 20 7.43 -6.14 21.21
C LYS A 20 6.76 -5.08 20.33
N GLU A 21 6.50 -3.87 20.85
CA GLU A 21 5.87 -2.79 20.07
C GLU A 21 6.77 -2.34 18.92
N PHE A 22 8.08 -2.28 19.15
CA PHE A 22 9.07 -1.97 18.10
C PHE A 22 9.06 -3.03 16.99
N ALA A 23 9.19 -4.32 17.34
CA ALA A 23 9.22 -5.40 16.35
C ALA A 23 7.90 -5.50 15.57
N TYR A 24 6.77 -5.31 16.25
CA TYR A 24 5.46 -5.24 15.60
C TYR A 24 5.43 -4.09 14.58
N ASN A 25 5.81 -2.88 15.01
CA ASN A 25 5.81 -1.71 14.15
C ASN A 25 6.70 -1.90 12.92
N GLU A 26 7.92 -2.41 13.12
CA GLU A 26 8.88 -2.65 12.05
C GLU A 26 8.28 -3.56 10.98
N LYS A 27 7.74 -4.71 11.39
CA LYS A 27 7.14 -5.67 10.46
C LYS A 27 5.90 -5.10 9.77
N MET A 28 5.01 -4.45 10.51
CA MET A 28 3.77 -3.91 9.94
C MET A 28 4.05 -2.75 8.97
N SER A 29 4.99 -1.87 9.32
CA SER A 29 5.43 -0.77 8.45
C SER A 29 6.10 -1.27 7.18
N TYR A 30 6.90 -2.32 7.28
CA TYR A 30 7.54 -2.96 6.14
C TYR A 30 6.50 -3.49 5.14
N LEU A 31 5.50 -4.24 5.63
CA LEU A 31 4.42 -4.77 4.77
C LEU A 31 3.63 -3.65 4.10
N PHE A 32 3.29 -2.61 4.86
CA PHE A 32 2.57 -1.45 4.35
C PHE A 32 3.37 -0.67 3.29
N LEU A 33 4.65 -0.37 3.57
CA LEU A 33 5.54 0.35 2.65
C LEU A 33 5.69 -0.40 1.33
N ASN A 34 5.96 -1.70 1.38
CA ASN A 34 6.14 -2.48 0.16
C ASN A 34 4.88 -2.49 -0.72
N CYS A 35 3.69 -2.52 -0.12
CA CYS A 35 2.45 -2.37 -0.88
C CYS A 35 2.32 -0.97 -1.50
N MET A 36 2.67 0.09 -0.77
CA MET A 36 2.68 1.45 -1.32
C MET A 36 3.62 1.58 -2.51
N GLU A 37 4.85 1.07 -2.39
CA GLU A 37 5.83 1.05 -3.49
C GLU A 37 5.28 0.27 -4.68
N LYS A 38 4.64 -0.88 -4.44
CA LYS A 38 4.00 -1.65 -5.51
C LYS A 38 2.88 -0.86 -6.21
N VAL A 39 2.07 -0.10 -5.48
CA VAL A 39 1.03 0.74 -6.06
C VAL A 39 1.65 1.85 -6.93
N ASP A 40 2.66 2.54 -6.43
CA ASP A 40 3.38 3.59 -7.16
C ASP A 40 4.02 3.02 -8.45
N GLU A 41 4.74 1.90 -8.36
CA GLU A 41 5.36 1.23 -9.51
C GLU A 41 4.35 0.90 -10.61
N ASN A 42 3.20 0.31 -10.26
CA ASN A 42 2.21 -0.07 -11.27
C ASN A 42 1.50 1.16 -11.86
N TYR A 43 1.29 2.20 -11.06
CA TYR A 43 0.75 3.46 -11.57
C TYR A 43 1.73 4.16 -12.54
N GLU A 44 3.02 4.17 -12.23
CA GLU A 44 4.06 4.68 -13.13
C GLU A 44 4.11 3.89 -14.44
N ARG A 45 4.03 2.56 -14.38
CA ARG A 45 3.95 1.69 -15.56
C ARG A 45 2.72 1.95 -16.43
N LEU A 46 1.57 2.25 -15.82
CA LEU A 46 0.37 2.64 -16.56
C LEU A 46 0.58 3.97 -17.30
N ASN A 47 1.30 4.90 -16.68
CA ASN A 47 1.56 6.21 -17.26
C ASN A 47 2.62 6.18 -18.35
N SER A 48 3.59 5.27 -18.28
CA SER A 48 4.56 5.03 -19.35
C SER A 48 4.03 4.21 -20.52
N GLY A 49 2.79 3.71 -20.45
CA GLY A 49 2.19 2.86 -21.48
C GLY A 49 2.68 1.42 -21.46
N SER A 50 3.35 0.97 -20.39
CA SER A 50 3.90 -0.39 -20.31
C SER A 50 2.81 -1.46 -20.39
N TYR A 51 1.61 -1.16 -19.90
CA TYR A 51 0.43 -2.05 -19.96
C TYR A 51 -0.21 -2.17 -21.36
N ASP A 52 0.27 -1.42 -22.35
CA ASP A 52 -0.17 -1.53 -23.74
C ASP A 52 0.72 -2.47 -24.58
N GLY A 53 1.65 -3.19 -23.92
CA GLY A 53 2.51 -4.20 -24.54
C GLY A 53 1.80 -5.54 -24.80
N ASP A 54 2.57 -6.63 -24.75
CA ASP A 54 2.05 -7.98 -24.96
C ASP A 54 0.95 -8.34 -23.94
N LYS A 55 -0.23 -8.73 -24.46
CA LYS A 55 -1.43 -8.91 -23.64
C LYS A 55 -1.26 -10.00 -22.58
N GLU A 56 -0.64 -11.12 -22.94
CA GLU A 56 -0.45 -12.24 -22.00
C GLU A 56 0.46 -11.83 -20.84
N THR A 57 1.59 -11.20 -21.18
CA THR A 57 2.56 -10.69 -20.20
C THR A 57 1.93 -9.63 -19.29
N GLU A 58 1.22 -8.66 -19.86
CA GLU A 58 0.64 -7.57 -19.08
C GLU A 58 -0.56 -8.02 -18.24
N LEU A 59 -1.31 -9.03 -18.67
CA LEU A 59 -2.38 -9.61 -17.87
C LEU A 59 -1.82 -10.34 -16.64
N LYS A 60 -0.70 -11.07 -16.80
CA LYS A 60 0.02 -11.67 -15.68
C LYS A 60 0.54 -10.61 -14.71
N ASN A 61 1.09 -9.51 -15.24
CA ASN A 61 1.57 -8.39 -14.43
C ASN A 61 0.43 -7.70 -13.66
N ALA A 62 -0.72 -7.46 -14.30
CA ALA A 62 -1.90 -6.89 -13.66
C ALA A 62 -2.44 -7.77 -12.53
N LYS A 63 -2.57 -9.09 -12.75
CA LYS A 63 -3.03 -10.05 -11.73
C LYS A 63 -2.08 -10.14 -10.54
N ARG A 64 -0.77 -9.96 -10.77
CA ARG A 64 0.25 -10.01 -9.71
C ARG A 64 0.07 -8.91 -8.66
N ILE A 65 -0.58 -7.79 -8.98
CA ILE A 65 -0.91 -6.74 -8.01
C ILE A 65 -1.77 -7.32 -6.89
N ALA A 66 -2.90 -7.96 -7.24
CA ALA A 66 -3.80 -8.55 -6.27
C ALA A 66 -3.14 -9.69 -5.48
N THR A 67 -2.38 -10.55 -6.15
CA THR A 67 -1.65 -11.64 -5.47
C THR A 67 -0.66 -11.11 -4.44
N TYR A 68 0.16 -10.12 -4.82
CA TYR A 68 1.15 -9.52 -3.93
C TYR A 68 0.50 -8.85 -2.72
N THR A 69 -0.56 -8.07 -2.93
CA THR A 69 -1.31 -7.45 -1.82
C THR A 69 -1.93 -8.51 -0.90
N SER A 70 -2.43 -9.61 -1.45
CA SER A 70 -3.02 -10.70 -0.67
C SER A 70 -2.02 -11.42 0.22
N GLU A 71 -0.80 -11.63 -0.27
CA GLU A 71 0.32 -12.15 0.53
C GLU A 71 0.63 -11.20 1.69
N MET A 72 0.83 -9.91 1.42
CA MET A 72 1.14 -8.90 2.45
C MET A 72 0.01 -8.78 3.48
N ARG A 73 -1.24 -8.82 3.03
CA ARG A 73 -2.43 -8.77 3.90
C ARG A 73 -2.54 -10.00 4.78
N THR A 74 -2.24 -11.18 4.25
CA THR A 74 -2.22 -12.42 5.04
C THR A 74 -1.16 -12.32 6.13
N GLU A 75 0.06 -11.94 5.77
CA GLU A 75 1.14 -11.71 6.74
C GLU A 75 0.77 -10.67 7.80
N SER A 76 0.10 -9.58 7.43
CA SER A 76 -0.36 -8.56 8.38
C SER A 76 -1.41 -9.10 9.34
N LYS A 77 -2.38 -9.91 8.88
CA LYS A 77 -3.42 -10.51 9.73
C LYS A 77 -2.86 -11.47 10.78
N ASP A 78 -1.73 -12.11 10.47
CA ASP A 78 -1.05 -13.02 11.39
C ASP A 78 -0.26 -12.27 12.48
N LEU A 79 -0.08 -10.95 12.34
CA LEU A 79 0.48 -10.11 13.40
C LEU A 79 -0.55 -9.88 14.50
N VAL A 80 -0.12 -9.99 15.76
CA VAL A 80 -0.96 -9.74 16.93
C VAL A 80 -0.72 -8.30 17.42
N PRO A 81 -1.60 -7.33 17.10
CA PRO A 81 -1.45 -5.96 17.58
C PRO A 81 -1.70 -5.87 19.10
N SER A 82 -1.02 -4.93 19.75
CA SER A 82 -1.44 -4.42 21.06
C SER A 82 -2.73 -3.59 20.93
N GLU A 83 -3.40 -3.30 22.05
CA GLU A 83 -4.58 -2.42 22.03
C GLU A 83 -4.27 -1.05 21.41
N ASP A 84 -3.08 -0.50 21.70
CA ASP A 84 -2.65 0.78 21.15
C ASP A 84 -2.32 0.72 19.66
N ALA A 85 -1.89 -0.45 19.15
CA ALA A 85 -1.54 -0.67 17.75
C ALA A 85 -2.74 -1.02 16.85
N LYS A 86 -3.89 -1.45 17.41
CA LYS A 86 -5.07 -1.85 16.64
C LYS A 86 -5.52 -0.82 15.59
N PRO A 87 -5.64 0.48 15.90
CA PRO A 87 -6.06 1.45 14.89
C PRO A 87 -5.12 1.50 13.68
N PHE A 88 -3.80 1.46 13.92
CA PHE A 88 -2.81 1.40 12.84
C PHE A 88 -2.93 0.10 12.04
N HIS A 89 -3.12 -1.03 12.73
CA HIS A 89 -3.35 -2.32 12.11
C HIS A 89 -4.54 -2.29 11.13
N ASP A 90 -5.67 -1.79 11.61
CA ASP A 90 -6.92 -1.76 10.85
C ASP A 90 -6.82 -0.86 9.62
N GLU A 91 -6.18 0.31 9.73
CA GLU A 91 -5.98 1.21 8.58
C GLU A 91 -5.04 0.64 7.52
N VAL A 92 -4.05 -0.17 7.90
CA VAL A 92 -3.21 -0.91 6.93
C VAL A 92 -4.03 -2.00 6.24
N LEU A 93 -4.81 -2.79 6.98
CA LEU A 93 -5.67 -3.82 6.37
C LEU A 93 -6.71 -3.20 5.43
N LYS A 94 -7.27 -2.04 5.79
CA LYS A 94 -8.18 -1.28 4.93
C LYS A 94 -7.49 -0.82 3.65
N TYR A 95 -6.25 -0.35 3.73
CA TYR A 95 -5.45 0.01 2.56
C TYR A 95 -5.26 -1.19 1.61
N PHE A 96 -4.94 -2.37 2.15
CA PHE A 96 -4.83 -3.59 1.35
C PHE A 96 -6.17 -4.01 0.72
N ASP A 97 -7.26 -3.91 1.47
CA ASP A 97 -8.61 -4.20 0.97
C ASP A 97 -8.97 -3.29 -0.22
N MET A 98 -8.65 -2.00 -0.17
CA MET A 98 -8.87 -1.07 -1.29
C MET A 98 -8.08 -1.49 -2.53
N ILE A 99 -6.84 -1.95 -2.36
CA ILE A 99 -6.02 -2.41 -3.49
C ILE A 99 -6.64 -3.67 -4.11
N GLU A 100 -6.95 -4.69 -3.31
CA GLU A 100 -7.49 -5.97 -3.78
C GLU A 100 -8.84 -5.81 -4.48
N LYS A 101 -9.74 -5.01 -3.90
CA LYS A 101 -11.15 -4.96 -4.31
C LYS A 101 -11.43 -3.92 -5.38
N GLU A 102 -10.69 -2.80 -5.38
CA GLU A 102 -11.07 -1.63 -6.17
C GLU A 102 -9.99 -1.18 -7.16
N TYR A 103 -8.71 -1.39 -6.85
CA TYR A 103 -7.60 -0.92 -7.68
C TYR A 103 -7.09 -1.99 -8.65
N ALA A 104 -6.68 -3.15 -8.14
CA ALA A 104 -6.06 -4.21 -8.95
C ALA A 104 -6.98 -4.75 -10.08
N PRO A 105 -8.30 -4.94 -9.86
CA PRO A 105 -9.20 -5.40 -10.93
C PRO A 105 -9.29 -4.45 -12.13
N LEU A 106 -9.06 -3.15 -11.91
CA LEU A 106 -9.08 -2.16 -13.00
C LEU A 106 -7.90 -2.33 -13.97
N PHE A 107 -6.73 -2.77 -13.48
CA PHE A 107 -5.59 -3.06 -14.35
C PHE A 107 -5.85 -4.27 -15.25
N VAL A 108 -6.47 -5.31 -14.70
CA VAL A 108 -6.90 -6.48 -15.48
C VAL A 108 -7.86 -6.03 -16.59
N SER A 109 -8.86 -5.24 -16.22
CA SER A 109 -9.84 -4.68 -17.17
C SER A 109 -9.17 -3.81 -18.24
N TYR A 110 -8.16 -3.01 -17.86
CA TYR A 110 -7.42 -2.14 -18.79
C TYR A 110 -6.65 -2.94 -19.85
N VAL A 111 -5.97 -4.01 -19.43
CA VAL A 111 -5.23 -4.90 -20.35
C VAL A 111 -6.18 -5.71 -21.23
N GLU A 112 -7.35 -6.08 -20.71
CA GLU A 112 -8.34 -6.84 -21.47
C GLU A 112 -9.07 -6.00 -22.52
N ALA A 113 -9.24 -4.70 -22.27
CA ALA A 113 -9.92 -3.77 -23.16
C ALA A 113 -9.23 -3.64 -24.51
N THR A 114 -10.01 -3.76 -25.58
CA THR A 114 -9.53 -3.68 -26.98
C THR A 114 -9.76 -2.32 -27.62
N ASP A 115 -10.72 -1.53 -27.11
CA ASP A 115 -11.06 -0.23 -27.66
C ASP A 115 -10.41 0.92 -26.86
N ALA A 116 -10.00 1.96 -27.57
CA ALA A 116 -9.26 3.07 -27.00
C ALA A 116 -10.08 3.91 -26.00
N ASN A 117 -11.39 4.07 -26.24
CA ASN A 117 -12.24 4.87 -25.37
C ASN A 117 -12.42 4.21 -23.99
N THR A 118 -12.62 2.90 -23.96
CA THR A 118 -12.66 2.11 -22.72
C THR A 118 -11.32 2.17 -22.00
N LYS A 119 -10.20 2.04 -22.69
CA LYS A 119 -8.87 2.21 -22.07
C LYS A 119 -8.69 3.59 -21.43
N ILE A 120 -9.11 4.66 -22.11
CA ILE A 120 -9.08 6.02 -21.56
C ILE A 120 -9.94 6.13 -20.30
N ALA A 121 -11.17 5.59 -20.32
CA ALA A 121 -12.07 5.61 -19.18
C ALA A 121 -11.51 4.80 -17.99
N LEU A 122 -10.93 3.61 -18.26
CA LEU A 122 -10.30 2.78 -17.24
C LEU A 122 -9.06 3.44 -16.65
N LYS A 123 -8.22 4.08 -17.47
CA LYS A 123 -7.08 4.86 -16.99
C LYS A 123 -7.52 5.98 -16.05
N ALA A 124 -8.60 6.69 -16.38
CA ALA A 124 -9.16 7.72 -15.49
C ALA A 124 -9.65 7.15 -14.15
N GLN A 125 -10.31 5.98 -14.17
CA GLN A 125 -10.73 5.27 -12.96
C GLN A 125 -9.53 4.82 -12.11
N ILE A 126 -8.49 4.26 -12.73
CA ILE A 126 -7.25 3.87 -12.04
C ILE A 126 -6.59 5.09 -11.40
N THR A 127 -6.51 6.21 -12.11
CA THR A 127 -5.97 7.47 -11.57
C THR A 127 -6.79 7.99 -10.38
N ALA A 128 -8.13 7.89 -10.42
CA ALA A 128 -8.96 8.25 -9.29
C ALA A 128 -8.69 7.34 -8.08
N LYS A 129 -8.65 6.03 -8.28
CA LYS A 129 -8.36 5.06 -7.21
C LYS A 129 -6.95 5.16 -6.66
N PHE A 130 -5.97 5.52 -7.49
CA PHE A 130 -4.62 5.84 -7.03
C PHE A 130 -4.63 7.01 -6.03
N LYS A 131 -5.38 8.09 -6.32
CA LYS A 131 -5.51 9.23 -5.39
C LYS A 131 -6.22 8.84 -4.08
N ASP A 132 -7.26 8.01 -4.17
CA ASP A 132 -7.94 7.47 -2.98
C ASP A 132 -6.95 6.67 -2.11
N LEU A 133 -6.09 5.86 -2.73
CA LEU A 133 -5.03 5.13 -2.05
C LEU A 133 -3.97 6.07 -1.45
N GLU A 134 -3.54 7.12 -2.16
CA GLU A 134 -2.61 8.12 -1.60
C GLU A 134 -3.19 8.80 -0.35
N GLN A 135 -4.47 9.14 -0.38
CA GLN A 135 -5.17 9.73 0.76
C GLN A 135 -5.28 8.74 1.92
N GLN A 136 -5.66 7.48 1.63
CA GLN A 136 -5.73 6.44 2.64
C GLN A 136 -4.35 6.16 3.24
N ALA A 137 -3.28 6.15 2.44
CA ALA A 137 -1.93 5.97 2.95
C ALA A 137 -1.52 7.11 3.90
N THR A 138 -1.91 8.35 3.59
CA THR A 138 -1.71 9.50 4.47
C THR A 138 -2.45 9.29 5.80
N THR A 139 -3.71 8.87 5.76
CA THR A 139 -4.51 8.55 6.95
C THR A 139 -3.85 7.44 7.78
N THR A 140 -3.40 6.36 7.16
CA THR A 140 -2.69 5.25 7.84
C THR A 140 -1.42 5.74 8.53
N GLN A 141 -0.64 6.61 7.89
CA GLN A 141 0.57 7.21 8.47
C GLN A 141 0.27 8.15 9.65
N ASP A 142 -0.81 8.92 9.58
CA ASP A 142 -1.21 9.78 10.70
C ASP A 142 -1.64 8.95 11.92
N VAL A 143 -2.35 7.84 11.70
CA VAL A 143 -2.70 6.90 12.76
C VAL A 143 -1.46 6.20 13.33
N GLN A 144 -0.47 5.89 12.48
CA GLN A 144 0.81 5.35 12.93
C GLN A 144 1.56 6.31 13.87
N LYS A 145 1.55 7.62 13.58
CA LYS A 145 2.16 8.64 14.45
C LYS A 145 1.49 8.66 15.82
N VAL A 146 0.17 8.61 15.87
CA VAL A 146 -0.58 8.54 17.14
C VAL A 146 -0.23 7.28 17.92
N TYR A 147 -0.11 6.13 17.25
CA TYR A 147 0.39 4.90 17.88
C TYR A 147 1.80 5.12 18.48
N PHE A 148 2.71 5.78 17.75
CA PHE A 148 4.07 6.01 18.25
C PHE A 148 4.11 6.87 19.50
N GLU A 149 3.28 7.92 19.56
CA GLU A 149 3.14 8.77 20.73
C GLU A 149 2.66 7.97 21.96
N LYS A 150 1.70 7.05 21.76
CA LYS A 150 1.17 6.20 22.84
C LYS A 150 2.19 5.22 23.39
N VAL A 151 2.98 4.59 22.52
CA VAL A 151 3.94 3.54 22.93
C VAL A 151 5.39 4.03 23.11
N GLY A 152 5.62 5.34 22.99
CA GLY A 152 6.93 5.97 23.16
C GLY A 152 7.92 5.62 22.05
N LEU A 153 7.46 5.45 20.81
CA LEU A 153 8.29 5.23 19.60
C LEU A 153 8.67 6.52 18.87
N THR A 154 8.46 7.69 19.48
CA THR A 154 8.77 8.99 18.88
C THR A 154 10.28 9.27 18.90
N ALA A 155 10.82 9.81 17.80
CA ALA A 155 12.14 10.43 17.82
C ALA A 155 12.10 11.66 18.75
N LYS A 156 13.06 11.77 19.67
CA LYS A 156 13.28 12.99 20.47
C LYS A 156 14.09 14.01 19.67
#